data_AF-A0A6C0U3T2-F1
#
_entry.id   AF-A0A6C0U3T2-F1
#
_cell.length_a   1.000
_cell.length_b   1.000
_cell.length_c   1.000
_cell.angle_alpha   90.00
_cell.angle_beta   90.00
_cell.angle_gamma   90.00
#
_symmetry.space_group_name_H-M   'P 1'
#
loop_
_entity.id
_entity.type
_entity.pdbx_description
1 polymer ?
#
loop_
_entity_poly.entity_id
_entity_poly.type
_entity_poly.pdbx_seq_one_letter_code
_entity_poly.pdbx_strand_id
1 'polypeptide(L)'
;MYSLTILVATGAISLLIGIGAGVLLGRRLSADGQRLRESELKLDQVTQAKRAYEEEVVEHFSQTARLLNNLTDSYRDVHNHLASGAETLCQERGPVSLGRLESRGDDAEIPPHLAHIQPPLDYAPKTSPEEKGMLNEEFGIDRERSRAAGRAASED
;
A
#
# COMPACT_ATOMS: atom_id res chain seq x y z
N MET A 1 -42.46 -74.07 31.25
CA MET A 1 -42.47 -73.62 29.84
C MET A 1 -42.03 -72.15 29.62
N TYR A 2 -41.75 -71.37 30.67
CA TYR A 2 -41.41 -69.93 30.55
C TYR A 2 -39.97 -69.61 30.12
N SER A 3 -39.02 -70.55 30.24
CA SER A 3 -37.60 -70.26 29.95
C SER A 3 -37.32 -70.02 28.47
N LEU A 4 -38.02 -70.72 27.57
CA LEU A 4 -37.79 -70.62 26.12
C LEU A 4 -38.37 -69.31 25.55
N THR A 5 -39.54 -68.90 26.00
CA THR A 5 -40.18 -67.65 25.56
C THR A 5 -39.40 -66.41 25.99
N ILE A 6 -38.84 -66.42 27.21
CA ILE A 6 -37.99 -65.32 27.72
C ILE A 6 -36.69 -65.21 26.92
N LEU A 7 -36.06 -66.33 26.55
CA LEU A 7 -34.82 -66.34 25.77
C LEU A 7 -35.05 -65.81 24.35
N VAL A 8 -36.15 -66.22 23.70
CA VAL A 8 -36.52 -65.71 22.37
C VAL A 8 -36.88 -64.22 22.42
N ALA A 9 -37.61 -63.78 23.44
CA ALA A 9 -37.99 -62.36 23.60
C ALA A 9 -36.77 -61.45 23.82
N THR A 10 -35.84 -61.85 24.69
CA THR A 10 -34.59 -61.11 24.94
C THR A 10 -33.69 -61.07 23.70
N GLY A 11 -33.58 -62.19 22.97
CA GLY A 11 -32.90 -62.25 21.68
C GLY A 11 -33.51 -61.27 20.67
N ALA A 12 -34.83 -61.27 20.51
CA ALA A 12 -35.53 -60.35 19.59
C ALA A 12 -35.31 -58.87 19.96
N ILE A 13 -35.38 -58.52 21.26
CA ILE A 13 -35.13 -57.16 21.73
C ILE A 13 -33.68 -56.73 21.46
N SER A 14 -32.71 -57.61 21.76
CA SER A 14 -31.29 -57.32 21.50
C SER A 14 -31.00 -57.13 20.01
N LEU A 15 -31.66 -57.91 19.14
CA LEU A 15 -31.55 -57.78 17.69
C LEU A 15 -32.10 -56.43 17.22
N LEU A 16 -33.26 -56.02 17.72
CA LEU A 16 -33.85 -54.72 17.36
C LEU A 16 -32.96 -53.55 17.80
N ILE A 17 -32.39 -53.63 19.00
CA ILE A 17 -31.43 -52.62 19.49
C ILE A 17 -30.17 -52.61 18.63
N GLY A 18 -29.63 -53.79 18.31
CA GLY A 18 -28.44 -53.93 17.46
C GLY A 18 -28.63 -53.38 16.05
N ILE A 19 -29.79 -53.65 15.43
CA ILE A 19 -30.15 -53.08 14.12
C ILE A 19 -30.30 -51.55 14.22
N GLY A 20 -31.01 -51.05 15.24
CA GLY A 20 -31.18 -49.62 15.45
C GLY A 20 -29.84 -48.89 15.63
N ALA A 21 -28.97 -49.44 16.47
CA ALA A 21 -27.62 -48.92 16.69
C ALA A 21 -26.77 -49.03 15.41
N GLY A 22 -26.80 -50.16 14.72
CA GLY A 22 -26.05 -50.40 13.49
C GLY A 22 -26.44 -49.43 12.37
N VAL A 23 -27.73 -49.16 12.19
CA VAL A 23 -28.20 -48.17 11.20
C VAL A 23 -27.79 -46.76 11.60
N LEU A 24 -27.89 -46.39 12.88
CA LEU A 24 -27.48 -45.07 13.35
C LEU A 24 -25.98 -44.82 13.14
N LEU A 25 -25.14 -45.81 13.51
CA LEU A 25 -23.69 -45.73 13.33
C LEU A 25 -23.33 -45.73 11.84
N GLY A 26 -23.91 -46.63 11.04
CA GLY A 26 -23.66 -46.71 9.60
C GLY A 26 -23.95 -45.39 8.89
N ARG A 27 -25.07 -44.73 9.22
CA ARG A 27 -25.41 -43.41 8.65
C ARG A 27 -24.40 -42.32 9.02
N ARG A 28 -23.83 -42.34 10.23
CA ARG A 28 -22.81 -41.36 10.64
C ARG A 28 -21.50 -41.59 9.90
N LEU A 29 -21.02 -42.84 9.82
CA LEU A 29 -19.78 -43.16 9.11
C LEU A 29 -19.87 -42.83 7.61
N SER A 30 -21.00 -43.08 6.96
CA SER A 30 -21.20 -42.70 5.56
C SER A 30 -21.18 -41.18 5.35
N ALA A 31 -21.73 -40.39 6.28
CA ALA A 31 -21.69 -38.93 6.21
C ALA A 31 -20.27 -38.38 6.41
N ASP A 32 -19.48 -38.98 7.30
CA ASP A 32 -18.09 -38.56 7.52
C ASP A 32 -17.20 -38.84 6.30
N GLY A 33 -17.41 -39.96 5.60
CA GLY A 33 -16.71 -40.25 4.34
C GLY A 33 -17.00 -39.22 3.24
N GLN A 34 -18.23 -38.71 3.15
CA GLN A 34 -18.57 -37.63 2.21
C GLN A 34 -17.86 -36.32 2.56
N ARG A 35 -17.83 -35.95 3.85
CA ARG A 35 -17.15 -34.73 4.33
C ARG A 35 -15.64 -34.75 4.08
N LEU A 36 -15.01 -35.92 4.24
CA LEU A 36 -13.58 -36.10 3.94
C LEU A 36 -13.32 -35.82 2.45
N ARG A 37 -14.12 -36.43 1.57
CA ARG A 37 -14.00 -36.24 0.12
C ARG A 37 -14.23 -34.79 -0.31
N GLU A 38 -15.21 -34.11 0.28
CA GLU A 38 -15.43 -32.68 0.04
C GLU A 38 -14.23 -31.83 0.49
N SER A 39 -13.59 -32.20 1.60
CA SER A 39 -12.42 -31.49 2.12
C SER A 39 -11.20 -31.69 1.22
N GLU A 40 -10.99 -32.91 0.71
CA GLU A 40 -9.95 -33.22 -0.28
C GLU A 40 -10.16 -32.43 -1.58
N LEU A 41 -11.40 -32.38 -2.09
CA LEU A 41 -11.72 -31.61 -3.30
C LEU A 41 -11.48 -30.11 -3.10
N LYS A 42 -11.83 -29.56 -1.95
CA LYS A 42 -11.56 -28.15 -1.62
C LYS A 42 -10.06 -27.87 -1.55
N LEU A 43 -9.29 -28.78 -0.96
CA LEU A 43 -7.84 -28.63 -0.85
C LEU A 43 -7.19 -28.65 -2.23
N ASP A 44 -7.61 -29.56 -3.10
CA ASP A 44 -7.13 -29.64 -4.48
C ASP A 44 -7.48 -28.39 -5.28
N GLN A 45 -8.73 -27.92 -5.18
CA GLN A 45 -9.19 -26.69 -5.84
C GLN A 45 -8.39 -25.46 -5.40
N VAL A 46 -8.17 -25.28 -4.09
CA VAL A 46 -7.38 -24.16 -3.55
C VAL A 46 -5.92 -24.26 -3.99
N THR A 47 -5.35 -25.46 -4.00
CA THR A 47 -3.98 -25.69 -4.46
C THR A 47 -3.82 -25.36 -5.94
N GLN A 48 -4.79 -25.76 -6.77
CA GLN A 48 -4.80 -25.44 -8.19
C GLN A 48 -4.95 -23.92 -8.43
N ALA A 49 -5.86 -23.25 -7.70
CA ALA A 49 -6.04 -21.81 -7.78
C ALA A 49 -4.76 -21.05 -7.37
N LYS A 50 -4.08 -21.52 -6.31
CA LYS A 50 -2.78 -20.96 -5.89
C LYS A 50 -1.74 -21.07 -6.98
N ARG A 51 -1.60 -22.24 -7.61
CA ARG A 51 -0.64 -22.46 -8.70
C ARG A 51 -0.94 -21.56 -9.90
N ALA A 52 -2.21 -21.44 -10.29
CA ALA A 52 -2.61 -20.56 -11.38
C ALA A 52 -2.28 -19.08 -11.08
N TYR A 53 -2.53 -18.64 -9.85
CA TYR A 53 -2.16 -17.29 -9.42
C TYR A 53 -0.64 -17.07 -9.42
N GLU A 54 0.14 -18.05 -8.94
CA GLU A 54 1.61 -17.98 -8.98
C GLU A 54 2.14 -17.86 -10.42
N GLU A 55 1.55 -18.60 -11.37
CA GLU A 55 1.88 -18.52 -12.80
C GLU A 55 1.53 -17.15 -13.39
N GLU A 56 0.36 -16.60 -13.08
CA GLU A 56 -0.06 -15.27 -13.51
C GLU A 56 0.88 -14.16 -13.00
N VAL A 57 1.32 -14.26 -11.74
CA VAL A 57 2.28 -13.32 -11.15
C VAL A 57 3.63 -13.38 -11.87
N VAL A 58 4.12 -14.58 -12.19
CA VAL A 58 5.38 -14.75 -12.93
C VAL A 58 5.27 -14.14 -14.33
N GLU A 59 4.19 -14.38 -15.05
CA GLU A 59 3.98 -13.79 -16.38
C GLU A 59 3.89 -12.26 -16.31
N HIS A 60 3.17 -11.71 -15.32
CA HIS A 60 3.04 -10.27 -15.12
C HIS A 60 4.41 -9.60 -14.89
N PHE A 61 5.26 -10.16 -14.03
CA PHE A 61 6.59 -9.60 -13.77
C PHE A 61 7.56 -9.83 -14.93
N SER A 62 7.43 -10.93 -15.68
CA SER A 62 8.16 -11.15 -16.93
C SER A 62 7.83 -10.07 -17.96
N GLN A 63 6.55 -9.79 -18.18
CA GLN A 63 6.09 -8.73 -19.07
C GLN A 63 6.54 -7.35 -18.58
N THR A 64 6.46 -7.09 -17.27
CA THR A 64 6.92 -5.83 -16.66
C THR A 64 8.43 -5.64 -16.87
N ALA A 65 9.23 -6.69 -16.72
CA ALA A 65 10.68 -6.62 -16.98
C ALA A 65 10.98 -6.30 -18.45
N ARG A 66 10.20 -6.84 -19.40
CA ARG A 66 10.33 -6.48 -20.83
C ARG A 66 9.99 -5.01 -21.06
N LEU A 67 8.89 -4.52 -20.50
CA LEU A 67 8.49 -3.11 -20.60
C LEU A 67 9.54 -2.16 -19.99
N LEU A 68 10.10 -2.52 -18.83
CA LEU A 68 11.13 -1.73 -18.16
C LEU A 68 12.43 -1.65 -18.98
N ASN A 69 12.83 -2.74 -19.64
CA ASN A 69 13.96 -2.73 -20.56
C ASN A 69 13.70 -1.79 -21.74
N ASN A 70 12.53 -1.90 -22.37
CA ASN A 70 12.14 -1.01 -23.48
C ASN A 70 12.13 0.47 -23.08
N LEU A 71 11.66 0.77 -21.86
CA LEU A 71 11.71 2.12 -21.29
C LEU A 71 13.16 2.59 -21.10
N THR A 72 14.02 1.73 -20.59
CA THR A 72 15.45 2.03 -20.38
C THR A 72 16.15 2.35 -21.71
N ASP A 73 15.85 1.58 -22.75
CA ASP A 73 16.40 1.82 -24.09
C ASP A 73 15.86 3.12 -24.68
N SER A 74 14.55 3.38 -24.56
CA SER A 74 13.94 4.65 -24.97
C SER A 74 14.56 5.86 -24.24
N TYR A 75 14.86 5.72 -22.95
CA TYR A 75 15.54 6.75 -22.17
C TYR A 75 16.95 7.02 -22.69
N ARG A 76 17.71 5.96 -23.00
CA ARG A 76 19.04 6.10 -23.61
C ARG A 76 18.99 6.81 -24.95
N ASP A 77 18.01 6.48 -25.79
CA ASP A 77 17.83 7.11 -27.09
C ASP A 77 17.54 8.61 -26.97
N VAL A 78 16.64 8.99 -26.04
CA VAL A 78 16.34 10.40 -25.74
C VAL A 78 17.60 11.12 -25.24
N HIS A 79 18.36 10.51 -24.33
CA HIS A 79 19.58 11.10 -23.80
C HIS A 79 20.64 11.29 -24.91
N ASN A 80 20.83 10.28 -25.76
CA ASN A 80 21.76 10.36 -26.89
C ASN A 80 21.33 11.44 -27.90
N HIS A 81 20.03 11.55 -28.18
CA HIS A 81 19.49 12.58 -29.05
C HIS A 81 19.71 13.99 -28.47
N LEU A 82 19.52 14.16 -27.16
CA LEU A 82 19.78 15.42 -26.48
C LEU A 82 21.28 15.80 -26.54
N ALA A 83 22.17 14.85 -26.30
CA ALA A 83 23.62 15.08 -26.36
C ALA A 83 24.07 15.48 -27.78
N SER A 84 23.61 14.76 -28.81
CA SER A 84 23.90 15.07 -30.22
C SER A 84 23.28 16.41 -30.65
N GLY A 85 22.06 16.70 -30.21
CA GLY A 85 21.39 17.98 -30.45
C GLY A 85 22.12 19.15 -29.81
N ALA A 86 22.62 18.99 -28.57
CA ALA A 86 23.43 20.00 -27.91
C ALA A 86 24.75 20.25 -28.67
N GLU A 87 25.45 19.20 -29.10
CA GLU A 87 26.67 19.35 -29.90
C GLU A 87 26.40 20.09 -31.22
N THR A 88 25.36 19.70 -31.95
CA THR A 88 25.03 20.30 -33.26
C THR A 88 24.55 21.74 -33.13
N LEU A 89 23.66 22.03 -32.18
CA LEU A 89 23.04 23.34 -32.03
C LEU A 89 23.92 24.34 -31.27
N CYS A 90 24.80 23.86 -30.39
CA CYS A 90 25.74 24.72 -29.67
C CYS A 90 27.09 24.88 -30.38
N GLN A 91 27.32 24.27 -31.55
CA GLN A 91 28.57 24.46 -32.30
C GLN A 91 28.84 25.93 -32.71
N GLU A 92 27.81 26.75 -32.96
CA GLU A 92 28.00 28.20 -33.21
C GLU A 92 28.30 29.02 -31.94
N ARG A 93 27.98 28.50 -30.76
CA ARG A 93 28.38 29.05 -29.46
C ARG A 93 29.24 28.01 -28.76
N GLY A 94 30.49 27.89 -29.21
CA GLY A 94 31.49 26.99 -28.64
C GLY A 94 31.43 26.95 -27.11
N PRO A 95 31.80 25.81 -26.49
CA PRO A 95 31.41 25.44 -25.13
C PRO A 95 31.48 26.66 -24.23
N VAL A 96 30.34 27.06 -23.66
CA VAL A 96 30.28 28.12 -22.64
C VAL A 96 31.21 27.64 -21.54
N SER A 97 32.46 28.08 -21.63
CA SER A 97 33.49 27.68 -20.71
C SER A 97 33.01 28.21 -19.37
N LEU A 98 32.84 27.35 -18.38
CA LEU A 98 32.44 27.77 -17.03
C LEU A 98 33.34 28.92 -16.52
N GLY A 99 34.59 29.01 -17.00
CA GLY A 99 35.48 30.15 -16.76
C GLY A 99 35.02 31.52 -17.31
N ARG A 100 34.09 31.59 -18.26
CA ARG A 100 33.47 32.86 -18.72
C ARG A 100 32.37 33.33 -17.76
N LEU A 101 31.74 32.42 -17.02
CA LEU A 101 30.76 32.76 -15.98
C LEU A 101 31.46 33.27 -14.72
N GLU A 102 32.65 32.75 -14.40
CA GLU A 102 33.47 33.23 -13.27
C GLU A 102 33.98 34.67 -13.45
N SER A 103 34.16 35.13 -14.69
CA SER A 103 34.72 36.47 -14.98
C SER A 103 33.66 37.57 -15.17
N ARG A 104 32.38 37.22 -15.27
CA ARG A 104 31.30 38.21 -15.22
C ARG A 104 30.87 38.29 -13.77
N GLY A 105 31.56 39.14 -13.01
CA GLY A 105 31.11 39.58 -11.69
C GLY A 105 29.62 39.91 -11.79
N ASP A 106 28.82 39.16 -11.05
CA ASP A 106 27.39 39.19 -11.13
C ASP A 106 26.92 40.50 -10.50
N ASP A 107 26.57 41.50 -11.32
CA ASP A 107 26.00 42.79 -10.87
C ASP A 107 24.68 42.60 -10.09
N ALA A 108 24.18 41.36 -9.99
CA ALA A 108 23.02 40.95 -9.22
C ALA A 108 23.37 40.23 -7.90
N GLU A 109 24.64 40.08 -7.53
CA GLU A 109 25.03 39.44 -6.27
C GLU A 109 24.68 40.36 -5.09
N ILE A 110 23.65 39.99 -4.33
CA ILE A 110 23.27 40.69 -3.09
C ILE A 110 24.47 40.59 -2.15
N PRO A 111 25.07 41.72 -1.71
CA PRO A 111 26.25 41.68 -0.87
C PRO A 111 26.03 40.79 0.37
N PRO A 112 27.03 40.01 0.80
CA PRO A 112 26.86 39.01 1.87
C PRO A 112 26.44 39.62 3.23
N HIS A 113 26.58 40.93 3.41
CA HIS A 113 26.09 41.65 4.58
C HIS A 113 24.60 42.05 4.49
N LEU A 114 23.98 41.95 3.32
CA LEU A 114 22.56 42.21 3.04
C LEU A 114 21.76 40.91 2.89
N ALA A 115 22.43 39.78 2.64
CA ALA A 115 21.78 38.48 2.56
C ALA A 115 21.72 37.83 3.95
N HIS A 116 20.52 37.82 4.57
CA HIS A 116 20.28 37.06 5.79
C HIS A 116 20.13 35.57 5.42
N ILE A 117 21.25 34.93 5.11
CA ILE A 117 21.30 33.52 4.71
C ILE A 117 21.19 32.68 5.99
N GLN A 118 19.98 32.21 6.27
CA GLN A 118 19.76 31.14 7.24
C GLN A 118 19.15 29.95 6.50
N PRO A 119 19.56 28.71 6.84
CA PRO A 119 18.93 27.52 6.28
C PRO A 119 17.42 27.57 6.55
N PRO A 120 16.58 27.05 5.64
CA PRO A 120 15.15 27.00 5.86
C PRO A 120 14.89 26.29 7.19
N LEU A 121 14.26 27.02 8.11
CA LEU A 121 13.90 26.46 9.40
C LEU A 121 12.65 25.61 9.17
N ASP A 122 12.75 24.31 9.43
CA ASP A 122 11.62 23.36 9.38
C ASP A 122 10.57 23.61 10.49
N TYR A 123 10.79 24.64 11.31
CA TYR A 123 9.90 25.09 12.38
C TYR A 123 9.63 26.60 12.25
N ALA A 124 8.42 27.03 12.62
CA ALA A 124 8.11 28.45 12.80
C ALA A 124 8.58 28.90 14.19
N PRO A 125 9.65 29.70 14.33
CA PRO A 125 10.06 30.22 15.62
C PRO A 125 8.98 31.17 16.16
N LYS A 126 8.81 31.20 17.48
CA LYS A 126 7.97 32.21 18.13
C LYS A 126 8.60 33.58 17.93
N THR A 127 7.81 34.57 17.52
CA THR A 127 8.27 35.94 17.30
C THR A 127 8.50 36.66 18.64
N SER A 128 7.82 36.22 19.69
CA SER A 128 8.02 36.69 21.07
C SER A 128 7.90 35.55 22.10
N PRO A 129 8.48 35.69 23.30
CA PRO A 129 8.40 34.66 24.35
C PRO A 129 6.97 34.31 24.77
N GLU A 130 6.06 35.28 24.65
CA GLU A 130 4.66 35.18 25.06
C GLU A 130 3.74 34.68 23.93
N GLU A 131 4.26 34.58 22.70
CA GLU A 131 3.47 34.10 21.57
C GLU A 131 3.16 32.60 21.71
N LYS A 132 1.87 32.27 21.57
CA LYS A 132 1.39 30.89 21.54
C LYS A 132 1.96 30.20 20.29
N GLY A 133 2.58 29.03 20.48
CA GLY A 133 3.19 28.30 19.36
C GLY A 133 2.14 27.75 18.39
N MET A 134 2.56 27.42 17.16
CA MET A 134 1.65 26.92 16.10
C MET A 134 0.89 25.63 16.45
N LEU A 135 1.37 24.86 17.42
CA LEU A 135 0.72 23.63 17.92
C LEU A 135 -0.09 23.87 19.21
N ASN A 136 -0.24 25.11 19.64
CA ASN A 136 -1.07 25.44 20.79
C ASN A 136 -2.54 25.46 20.37
N GLU A 137 -3.43 24.91 21.19
CA GLU A 137 -4.87 24.83 20.89
C GLU A 137 -5.53 26.21 20.70
N GLU A 138 -4.94 27.24 21.31
CA GLU A 138 -5.38 28.62 21.16
C GLU A 138 -4.61 29.38 20.04
N PHE A 139 -3.90 28.68 19.16
CA PHE A 139 -3.28 29.33 18.02
C PHE A 139 -4.35 29.80 17.02
N GLY A 140 -4.40 31.11 16.77
CA GLY A 140 -5.34 31.73 15.81
C GLY A 140 -6.66 32.23 16.39
N ILE A 141 -7.08 31.77 17.57
CA ILE A 141 -8.38 32.18 18.16
C ILE A 141 -8.40 33.66 18.59
N ASP A 142 -7.26 34.22 18.99
CA ASP A 142 -7.17 35.62 19.44
C ASP A 142 -7.28 36.62 18.25
N ARG A 143 -6.80 36.20 17.07
CA ARG A 143 -6.97 36.95 15.81
C ARG A 143 -8.44 36.94 15.37
N GLU A 144 -9.13 35.83 15.57
CA GLU A 144 -10.55 35.70 15.27
C GLU A 144 -11.42 36.53 16.22
N ARG A 145 -11.13 36.50 17.53
CA ARG A 145 -11.79 37.36 18.52
C ARG A 145 -11.62 38.85 18.22
N SER A 146 -10.40 39.26 17.84
CA SER A 146 -10.10 40.66 17.49
C SER A 146 -10.78 41.10 16.19
N ARG A 147 -10.85 40.22 15.18
CA ARG A 147 -11.60 40.47 13.93
C ARG A 147 -13.11 40.54 14.18
N ALA A 148 -13.66 39.66 15.01
CA ALA A 148 -15.08 39.67 15.36
C ALA A 148 -15.48 40.95 16.11
N ALA A 149 -14.65 41.40 17.07
CA ALA A 149 -14.87 42.66 17.79
C ALA A 149 -14.79 43.88 16.86
N GLY A 150 -13.84 43.91 15.93
CA GLY A 150 -13.73 44.99 14.94
C GLY A 150 -14.89 45.06 13.96
N ARG A 151 -15.51 43.92 13.64
CA ARG A 151 -16.70 43.85 12.77
C ARG A 151 -17.95 44.34 13.48
N ALA A 152 -18.13 43.94 14.74
CA ALA A 152 -19.23 44.40 15.59
C ALA A 152 -19.19 45.92 15.86
N ALA A 153 -18.00 46.52 15.95
CA ALA A 153 -17.84 47.97 16.11
C ALA A 153 -18.03 48.78 14.81
N SER A 154 -18.13 48.12 13.65
CA SER A 154 -18.36 48.76 12.35
C SER A 154 -19.80 48.67 11.86
N GLU A 155 -20.67 47.97 12.60
CA GLU A 155 -22.09 47.77 12.31
C GLU A 155 -23.01 48.61 13.22
N ASP A 156 -22.45 49.55 14.00
CA ASP A 156 -23.16 50.54 14.82
C ASP A 156 -22.84 51.97 14.32
#